data_AF-A0A0K8R1T2-F1
#
_entry.id   AF-A0A0K8R1T2-F1
#
_cell.length_a   1.000
_cell.length_b   1.000
_cell.length_c   1.000
_cell.angle_alpha   90.00
_cell.angle_beta   90.00
_cell.angle_gamma   90.00
#
_symmetry.space_group_name_H-M   'P 1'
#
loop_
_entity.id
_entity.type
_entity.pdbx_description
1 polymer ?
#
loop_
_entity_poly.entity_id
_entity_poly.type
_entity_poly.pdbx_seq_one_letter_code
_entity_poly.pdbx_strand_id
1 'polypeptide(L)'
;MSIKEKVKRQIDEMDDQIKVWEAKMDSAKAEAKAEYKEKLAVLKAKRNDVKARFEELADAAEDKWEESKDVFASASDSFKEGFNKLKSLFG
;
A
#
# COMPACT_ATOMS: atom_id res chain seq x y z
N MET A 1 20.59 -0.36 4.68
CA MET A 1 19.33 -0.29 3.93
C MET A 1 19.03 1.18 3.68
N SER A 2 19.21 1.63 2.44
CA SER A 2 18.94 3.01 2.00
C SER A 2 17.46 3.35 2.06
N ILE A 3 17.09 4.62 1.94
CA ILE A 3 15.68 5.04 1.87
C ILE A 3 14.98 4.37 0.69
N LYS A 4 15.65 4.31 -0.47
CA LYS A 4 15.18 3.59 -1.66
C LYS A 4 14.85 2.13 -1.36
N GLU A 5 15.76 1.39 -0.71
CA GLU A 5 15.51 -0.01 -0.35
C GLU A 5 14.35 -0.17 0.64
N LYS A 6 14.21 0.76 1.60
CA LYS A 6 13.08 0.75 2.55
C LYS A 6 11.75 0.94 1.85
N VAL A 7 11.66 1.94 0.96
CA VAL A 7 10.44 2.22 0.20
C VAL A 7 10.09 1.06 -0.73
N LYS A 8 11.09 0.47 -1.42
CA LYS A 8 10.89 -0.72 -2.23
C LYS A 8 10.28 -1.86 -1.42
N ARG A 9 10.84 -2.15 -0.25
CA ARG A 9 10.32 -3.19 0.65
C ARG A 9 8.90 -2.88 1.10
N GLN A 10 8.58 -1.63 1.41
CA GLN A 10 7.21 -1.22 1.76
C GLN A 10 6.24 -1.46 0.60
N ILE A 11 6.63 -1.17 -0.64
CA ILE A 11 5.82 -1.46 -1.83
C ILE A 11 5.57 -2.96 -1.97
N ASP A 12 6.61 -3.78 -1.82
CA ASP A 12 6.50 -5.24 -1.89
C ASP A 12 5.56 -5.78 -0.80
N GLU A 13 5.67 -5.28 0.43
CA GLU A 13 4.75 -5.62 1.53
C GLU A 13 3.29 -5.20 1.24
N MET A 14 3.10 -4.00 0.70
CA MET A 14 1.76 -3.53 0.29
C MET A 14 1.17 -4.43 -0.79
N ASP A 15 1.97 -4.85 -1.76
CA ASP A 15 1.56 -5.74 -2.84
C ASP A 15 1.13 -7.12 -2.34
N ASP A 16 1.92 -7.72 -1.45
CA ASP A 16 1.58 -9.02 -0.89
C ASP A 16 0.33 -8.96 -0.01
N GLN A 17 0.17 -7.87 0.75
CA GLN A 17 -1.05 -7.63 1.52
C GLN A 17 -2.28 -7.49 0.61
N ILE A 18 -2.18 -6.73 -0.49
CA ILE A 18 -3.26 -6.59 -1.47
C ILE A 18 -3.61 -7.96 -2.07
N LYS A 19 -2.63 -8.77 -2.48
CA LYS A 19 -2.87 -10.11 -3.07
C LYS A 19 -3.59 -11.05 -2.10
N VAL A 20 -3.15 -11.09 -0.84
CA VAL A 20 -3.80 -11.91 0.21
C VAL A 20 -5.26 -11.53 0.35
N TRP A 21 -5.54 -10.24 0.26
CA TRP A 21 -6.86 -9.67 0.35
C TRP A 21 -7.71 -9.98 -0.89
N GLU A 22 -7.19 -9.77 -2.09
CA GLU A 22 -7.84 -10.19 -3.33
C GLU A 22 -8.30 -11.65 -3.30
N ALA A 23 -7.44 -12.56 -2.82
CA ALA A 23 -7.79 -13.97 -2.66
C ALA A 23 -8.87 -14.21 -1.60
N LYS A 24 -8.86 -13.45 -0.49
CA LYS A 24 -9.89 -13.53 0.56
C LYS A 24 -11.24 -12.97 0.12
N MET A 25 -11.25 -11.99 -0.78
CA MET A 25 -12.48 -11.41 -1.34
C MET A 25 -13.38 -12.47 -1.98
N ASP A 26 -12.77 -13.42 -2.71
CA ASP A 26 -13.52 -14.46 -3.40
C ASP A 26 -14.30 -15.33 -2.41
N SER A 27 -13.70 -15.58 -1.25
CA SER A 27 -14.29 -16.31 -0.12
C SER A 27 -15.20 -15.48 0.79
N ALA A 28 -15.28 -14.15 0.62
CA ALA A 28 -16.07 -13.27 1.48
C ALA A 28 -17.59 -13.39 1.22
N LYS A 29 -18.41 -13.11 2.24
CA LYS A 29 -19.88 -13.04 2.09
C LYS A 29 -20.29 -11.90 1.15
N ALA A 30 -21.35 -12.10 0.36
CA ALA A 30 -21.80 -11.14 -0.65
C ALA A 30 -22.05 -9.72 -0.11
N GLU A 31 -22.62 -9.60 1.09
CA GLU A 31 -22.86 -8.32 1.76
C GLU A 31 -21.57 -7.56 2.06
N ALA A 32 -20.51 -8.27 2.48
CA ALA A 32 -19.21 -7.66 2.75
C ALA A 32 -18.41 -7.38 1.47
N LYS A 33 -18.71 -8.04 0.34
CA LYS A 33 -17.94 -7.89 -0.92
C LYS A 33 -17.96 -6.46 -1.47
N ALA A 34 -19.04 -5.70 -1.28
CA ALA A 34 -19.13 -4.33 -1.79
C ALA A 34 -18.18 -3.39 -1.04
N GLU A 35 -18.29 -3.33 0.29
CA GLU A 35 -17.39 -2.54 1.15
C GLU A 35 -15.95 -3.01 0.99
N TYR A 36 -15.75 -4.33 0.90
CA TYR A 36 -14.45 -4.92 0.64
C TYR A 36 -13.79 -4.39 -0.62
N LYS A 37 -14.51 -4.45 -1.76
CA LYS A 37 -14.02 -3.99 -3.05
C LYS A 37 -13.64 -2.52 -3.01
N GLU A 38 -14.45 -1.69 -2.36
CA GLU A 38 -14.15 -0.27 -2.19
C GLU A 38 -12.86 -0.08 -1.41
N LYS A 39 -12.73 -0.68 -0.22
CA LYS A 39 -11.52 -0.52 0.61
C LYS A 39 -10.28 -1.08 -0.07
N LEU A 40 -10.39 -2.23 -0.75
CA LEU A 40 -9.30 -2.81 -1.52
C LEU A 40 -8.89 -1.92 -2.70
N ALA A 41 -9.84 -1.29 -3.39
CA ALA A 41 -9.55 -0.34 -4.45
C ALA A 41 -8.77 0.88 -3.92
N VAL A 42 -9.15 1.40 -2.74
CA VAL A 42 -8.41 2.47 -2.06
C VAL A 42 -6.98 2.02 -1.73
N LEU A 43 -6.79 0.80 -1.21
CA LEU A 43 -5.46 0.26 -0.92
C LEU A 43 -4.59 0.13 -2.18
N LYS A 44 -5.16 -0.38 -3.27
CA LYS A 44 -4.49 -0.46 -4.58
C LYS A 44 -4.09 0.91 -5.10
N ALA A 45 -4.98 1.91 -5.00
CA ALA A 45 -4.68 3.28 -5.41
C ALA A 45 -3.51 3.86 -4.62
N LYS A 46 -3.49 3.68 -3.29
CA LYS A 46 -2.37 4.11 -2.43
C LYS A 46 -1.06 3.40 -2.78
N ARG A 47 -1.10 2.08 -3.00
CA ARG A 47 0.09 1.34 -3.46
C ARG A 47 0.61 1.88 -4.80
N ASN A 48 -0.29 2.16 -5.74
CA ASN A 48 0.09 2.70 -7.04
C ASN A 48 0.73 4.09 -6.93
N ASP A 49 0.20 4.97 -6.08
CA ASP A 49 0.79 6.29 -5.82
C ASP A 49 2.22 6.18 -5.24
N VAL A 50 2.41 5.30 -4.26
CA VAL A 50 3.74 5.03 -3.67
C VAL A 50 4.69 4.47 -4.74
N LYS A 51 4.23 3.51 -5.55
CA LYS A 51 5.03 2.90 -6.60
C LYS A 51 5.42 3.91 -7.69
N ALA A 52 4.48 4.75 -8.13
CA ALA A 52 4.75 5.79 -9.11
C ALA A 52 5.82 6.77 -8.60
N ARG A 53 5.67 7.28 -7.37
CA ARG A 53 6.69 8.14 -6.74
C ARG A 53 8.04 7.46 -6.59
N PHE A 54 8.05 6.16 -6.27
CA PHE A 54 9.29 5.39 -6.20
C PHE A 54 9.98 5.30 -7.55
N GLU A 55 9.24 5.08 -8.64
CA GLU A 55 9.74 5.04 -10.01
C GLU A 55 10.26 6.42 -10.44
N GLU A 56 9.57 7.51 -10.09
CA GLU A 56 10.04 8.89 -10.35
C GLU A 56 11.36 9.21 -9.65
N LEU A 57 11.57 8.67 -8.45
CA LEU A 57 12.78 8.88 -7.66
C LEU A 57 13.85 7.79 -7.87
N ALA A 58 13.56 6.75 -8.67
CA ALA A 58 14.43 5.59 -8.83
C ALA A 58 15.85 5.97 -9.26
N ASP A 59 15.97 6.97 -10.14
CA ASP A 59 17.22 7.53 -10.66
C ASP A 59 17.65 8.83 -9.96
N ALA A 60 16.91 9.26 -8.93
CA ALA A 60 17.25 10.45 -8.15
C ALA A 60 18.38 10.19 -7.14
N ALA A 61 19.12 11.25 -6.82
CA ALA A 61 20.18 11.23 -5.80
C ALA A 61 19.63 10.99 -4.39
N GLU A 62 20.48 10.56 -3.45
CA GLU A 62 20.06 10.24 -2.07
C GLU A 62 19.42 11.43 -1.35
N ASP A 63 19.86 12.67 -1.58
CA ASP A 63 19.24 13.87 -0.99
C ASP A 63 17.76 13.99 -1.35
N LYS A 64 17.39 13.66 -2.61
CA LYS A 64 15.99 13.70 -3.08
C LYS A 64 15.13 12.64 -2.41
N TRP A 65 15.73 11.48 -2.10
CA TRP A 65 15.06 10.44 -1.33
C TRP A 65 14.82 10.87 0.12
N GLU A 66 15.75 11.63 0.70
CA GLU A 66 15.62 12.15 2.05
C GLU A 66 14.48 13.16 2.16
N GLU A 67 14.37 14.09 1.21
CA GLU A 67 13.25 15.03 1.10
C GLU A 67 11.89 14.32 0.93
N SER A 68 11.88 13.19 0.23
CA SER A 68 10.64 12.48 -0.10
C SER A 68 10.22 11.43 0.94
N LYS A 69 11.08 11.15 1.93
CA LYS A 69 10.87 10.11 2.93
C LYS A 69 9.58 10.30 3.72
N ASP A 70 9.26 11.53 4.12
CA ASP A 70 8.04 11.81 4.89
C ASP A 70 6.77 11.56 4.07
N VAL A 71 6.82 11.82 2.77
CA VAL A 71 5.72 11.51 1.84
C VAL A 71 5.49 10.00 1.77
N PHE A 72 6.57 9.23 1.64
CA PHE A 72 6.48 7.76 1.65
C PHE A 72 6.01 7.20 3.00
N ALA A 73 6.48 7.76 4.11
CA ALA A 73 6.05 7.38 5.44
C ALA A 73 4.55 7.62 5.61
N SER A 74 4.08 8.82 5.28
CA SER A 74 2.66 9.18 5.34
C SER A 74 1.81 8.26 4.48
N ALA A 75 2.22 8.00 3.23
CA ALA A 75 1.48 7.09 2.34
C ALA A 75 1.42 5.66 2.88
N SER A 76 2.52 5.17 3.47
CA SER A 76 2.60 3.85 4.09
C SER A 76 1.69 3.74 5.33
N ASP A 77 1.68 4.74 6.20
CA ASP A 77 0.77 4.77 7.36
C ASP A 77 -0.69 4.80 6.92
N SER A 78 -0.99 5.64 5.93
CA SER A 78 -2.32 5.74 5.34
C SER A 78 -2.79 4.39 4.73
N PHE A 79 -1.86 3.61 4.18
CA PHE A 79 -2.15 2.26 3.70
C PHE A 79 -2.37 1.28 4.86
N LYS A 80 -1.51 1.29 5.88
CA LYS A 80 -1.67 0.45 7.08
C LYS A 80 -3.01 0.68 7.76
N GLU A 81 -3.46 1.93 7.86
CA GLU A 81 -4.78 2.26 8.40
C GLU A 81 -5.91 1.64 7.57
N GLY A 82 -5.84 1.78 6.24
CA GLY A 82 -6.82 1.14 5.34
C GLY A 82 -6.79 -0.38 5.44
N PHE A 83 -5.60 -0.96 5.57
CA PHE A 83 -5.40 -2.39 5.74
C PHE A 83 -5.99 -2.88 7.07
N ASN A 84 -5.76 -2.16 8.16
CA ASN A 84 -6.34 -2.49 9.47
C ASN A 84 -7.87 -2.42 9.43
N LYS A 85 -8.44 -1.40 8.77
CA LYS A 85 -9.89 -1.31 8.55
C LYS A 85 -10.41 -2.51 7.77
N LEU A 86 -9.73 -2.87 6.67
CA LEU A 86 -10.10 -4.05 5.87
C LEU A 86 -10.00 -5.34 6.69
N LYS A 87 -8.97 -5.46 7.53
CA LYS A 87 -8.77 -6.61 8.42
C LYS A 87 -9.90 -6.76 9.42
N SER A 88 -10.36 -5.66 10.01
CA SER A 88 -11.49 -5.67 10.94
C SER A 88 -12.81 -6.12 10.31
N LEU A 89 -12.96 -6.06 8.99
CA LEU A 89 -14.15 -6.60 8.29
C LEU A 89 -14.16 -8.14 8.21
N PHE A 90 -13.03 -8.82 8.49
CA PHE A 90 -12.90 -10.28 8.48
C PHE A 90 -12.59 -10.86 9.87
N GLY A 91 -12.40 -10.00 10.87
CA GLY A 91 -12.11 -10.38 12.25
C GLY A 91 -13.34 -10.87 12.98
#